data_AF-A0A920J558-F1
#
_entry.id   AF-A0A920J558-F1
#
_cell.length_a   1.000
_cell.length_b   1.000
_cell.length_c   1.000
_cell.angle_alpha   90.00
_cell.angle_beta   90.00
_cell.angle_gamma   90.00
#
_symmetry.space_group_name_H-M   'P 1'
#
loop_
_entity.id
_entity.type
_entity.pdbx_description
1 polymer ?
#
loop_
_entity_poly.entity_id
_entity_poly.type
_entity_poly.pdbx_seq_one_letter_code
_entity_poly.pdbx_strand_id
1 'polypeptide(L)'
;MGQLLYKGSKEVLGLKSDISVYCPVGKHKELLPYLVRRLLENGANSSFINNLQNKNVDPKSLCQNPVEIIKNKTDATLIGCLYQMRFINLG
;
A
#
# COMPACT_ATOMS: atom_id res chain seq x y z
N MET A 1 -7.45 -12.37 4.38
CA MET A 1 -6.79 -11.48 3.39
C MET A 1 -5.30 -11.78 3.22
N GLY A 2 -4.46 -11.74 4.26
CA GLY A 2 -3.00 -11.92 4.09
C GLY A 2 -2.47 -13.36 4.01
N GLN A 3 -3.25 -14.39 4.39
CA GLN A 3 -2.74 -15.76 4.55
C GLN A 3 -2.12 -16.35 3.28
N LEU A 4 -2.73 -16.12 2.12
CA LEU A 4 -2.23 -16.62 0.83
C LEU A 4 -0.87 -16.00 0.48
N LEU A 5 -0.72 -14.69 0.71
CA LEU A 5 0.54 -13.98 0.47
C LEU A 5 1.67 -14.54 1.33
N TYR A 6 1.43 -14.71 2.63
CA TYR A 6 2.45 -15.24 3.54
C TYR A 6 2.78 -16.71 3.27
N LYS A 7 1.79 -17.53 2.88
CA LYS A 7 2.02 -18.90 2.44
C LYS A 7 2.94 -18.94 1.21
N GLY A 8 2.60 -18.17 0.17
CA GLY A 8 3.41 -18.10 -1.05
C GLY A 8 4.81 -17.54 -0.78
N SER A 9 4.93 -16.53 0.10
CA SER A 9 6.22 -15.99 0.52
C SER A 9 7.11 -17.05 1.19
N LYS A 10 6.53 -17.92 2.02
CA LYS A 10 7.27 -19.01 2.66
C LYS A 10 7.74 -20.04 1.64
N GLU A 11 6.89 -20.36 0.66
CA GLU A 11 7.19 -21.33 -0.40
C GLU A 11 8.27 -20.83 -1.37
N VAL A 12 8.19 -19.56 -1.78
CA VAL A 12 9.09 -18.98 -2.80
C VAL A 12 10.40 -18.48 -2.19
N LEU A 13 10.33 -17.77 -1.06
CA LEU A 13 11.49 -17.10 -0.47
C LEU A 13 12.12 -17.89 0.68
N GLY A 14 11.51 -19.01 1.09
CA GLY A 14 11.98 -19.79 2.24
C GLY A 14 11.90 -19.03 3.57
N LEU A 15 11.17 -17.91 3.62
CA LEU A 15 11.09 -17.05 4.80
C LEU A 15 10.36 -17.80 5.93
N LYS A 16 11.10 -18.12 6.99
CA LYS A 16 10.55 -18.48 8.29
C LYS A 16 10.43 -17.20 9.11
N SER A 17 9.29 -16.55 9.00
CA SER A 17 8.93 -15.43 9.88
C SER A 17 7.85 -15.89 10.85
N ASP A 18 7.96 -15.46 12.10
CA ASP A 18 6.86 -15.53 13.06
C ASP A 18 5.79 -14.52 12.63
N ILE A 19 4.66 -15.03 12.16
CA ILE A 19 3.57 -14.21 11.61
C ILE A 19 2.49 -14.05 12.68
N SER A 20 2.28 -12.80 13.10
CA SER A 20 1.14 -12.44 13.94
C SER A 20 -0.08 -12.14 13.08
N VAL A 21 -1.18 -12.83 13.33
CA VAL A 21 -2.45 -12.60 12.63
C VAL A 21 -3.32 -11.65 13.44
N TYR A 22 -3.64 -10.50 12.86
CA TYR A 22 -4.60 -9.58 13.45
C TYR A 22 -6.01 -10.16 13.37
N CYS A 23 -6.62 -10.45 14.52
CA CYS A 23 -7.94 -11.06 14.65
C CYS A 23 -8.89 -10.10 15.38
N PRO A 24 -9.75 -9.36 14.67
CA PRO A 24 -10.75 -8.49 15.29
C PRO A 24 -11.85 -9.34 15.95
N VAL A 25 -12.11 -9.10 17.24
CA VAL A 25 -13.11 -9.82 18.05
C VAL A 25 -14.08 -8.81 18.65
N GLY A 26 -15.39 -9.04 18.49
CA GLY A 26 -16.44 -8.16 19.01
C GLY A 26 -17.83 -8.57 18.52
N LYS A 27 -18.87 -7.88 19.00
CA LYS A 27 -20.25 -8.12 18.53
C LYS A 27 -20.42 -7.56 17.11
N HIS A 28 -21.37 -8.09 16.36
CA HIS A 28 -21.62 -7.69 14.96
C HIS A 28 -21.70 -6.16 14.78
N LYS A 29 -22.50 -5.47 15.59
CA LYS A 29 -22.67 -4.01 15.51
C LYS A 29 -21.39 -3.21 15.79
N GLU A 30 -20.52 -3.72 16.65
CA GLU A 30 -19.24 -3.08 17.00
C GLU A 30 -18.20 -3.25 15.90
N LEU A 31 -18.30 -4.34 15.12
CA LEU A 31 -17.40 -4.62 14.01
C LEU A 31 -17.81 -3.91 12.71
N LEU A 32 -19.05 -3.41 12.57
CA LEU A 32 -19.50 -2.74 11.34
C LEU A 32 -18.58 -1.58 10.91
N PRO A 33 -18.18 -0.63 11.79
CA PRO A 33 -17.27 0.44 11.39
C PRO A 33 -15.86 -0.07 11.04
N TYR A 34 -15.42 -1.17 11.67
CA TYR A 34 -14.15 -1.81 11.33
C TYR A 34 -14.22 -2.49 9.96
N LEU A 35 -15.33 -3.16 9.66
CA LEU A 35 -15.57 -3.82 8.38
C LEU A 35 -15.54 -2.80 7.23
N VAL A 36 -16.24 -1.67 7.36
CA VAL A 36 -16.25 -0.62 6.33
C VAL A 36 -14.83 -0.13 6.05
N ARG A 37 -14.04 0.15 7.09
CA ARG A 37 -12.63 0.57 6.93
C ARG A 37 -11.81 -0.50 6.19
N ARG A 38 -11.94 -1.77 6.60
CA ARG A 38 -11.22 -2.88 5.95
C ARG A 38 -11.62 -3.08 4.49
N LEU A 39 -12.90 -2.90 4.16
CA LEU A 39 -13.38 -2.99 2.78
C LEU A 39 -12.84 -1.84 1.93
N LEU A 40 -12.84 -0.60 2.44
CA LEU A 40 -12.30 0.55 1.71
C LEU A 40 -10.78 0.41 1.48
N GLU A 41 -10.04 -0.02 2.49
CA GLU A 41 -8.59 -0.19 2.37
C GLU A 41 -8.19 -1.31 1.39
N ASN A 42 -8.89 -2.44 1.40
CA ASN A 42 -8.55 -3.59 0.55
C ASN A 42 -9.24 -3.56 -0.83
N GLY A 43 -10.33 -2.82 -0.96
CA GLY A 43 -11.14 -2.71 -2.18
C GLY A 43 -10.90 -1.43 -2.99
N ALA A 44 -10.09 -0.49 -2.51
CA ALA A 44 -9.71 0.67 -3.30
C ALA A 44 -8.91 0.25 -4.55
N ASN A 45 -9.10 0.94 -5.67
CA ASN A 45 -8.40 0.66 -6.93
C ASN A 45 -6.87 0.76 -6.82
N SER A 46 -6.36 1.59 -5.90
CA SER A 46 -4.93 1.71 -5.61
C SER A 46 -4.42 0.62 -4.66
N SER A 47 -5.29 -0.21 -4.10
CA SER A 47 -4.93 -1.25 -3.14
C SER A 47 -4.25 -2.42 -3.85
N PHE A 48 -3.14 -2.89 -3.28
CA PHE A 48 -2.44 -4.08 -3.76
C PHE A 48 -3.37 -5.30 -3.81
N ILE A 49 -4.22 -5.49 -2.79
CA ILE A 49 -5.10 -6.66 -2.71
C ILE A 49 -6.17 -6.63 -3.80
N ASN A 50 -6.75 -5.47 -4.08
CA ASN A 50 -7.70 -5.30 -5.19
C ASN A 50 -7.05 -5.62 -6.53
N ASN A 51 -5.86 -5.06 -6.78
CA ASN A 51 -5.17 -5.25 -8.05
C ASN A 51 -4.62 -6.66 -8.23
N LEU A 52 -4.23 -7.33 -7.15
CA LEU A 52 -3.79 -8.73 -7.16
C LEU A 52 -4.89 -9.68 -7.66
N GLN A 53 -6.16 -9.37 -7.39
CA GLN A 53 -7.29 -10.19 -7.85
C GLN A 53 -7.72 -9.87 -9.30
N ASN A 54 -7.26 -8.75 -9.85
CA ASN A 54 -7.63 -8.29 -11.18
C ASN A 54 -6.72 -8.92 -12.25
N LYS A 55 -7.28 -9.80 -13.08
CA LYS A 55 -6.56 -10.49 -14.17
C LYS A 55 -6.03 -9.57 -15.26
N ASN A 56 -6.52 -8.33 -15.33
CA ASN A 56 -6.08 -7.35 -16.32
C ASN A 56 -4.84 -6.55 -15.87
N VAL A 57 -4.40 -6.71 -14.60
CA VAL A 57 -3.21 -6.04 -14.07
C VAL A 57 -2.00 -6.95 -14.24
N ASP A 58 -0.94 -6.43 -14.86
CA ASP A 58 0.34 -7.14 -14.98
C ASP A 58 0.98 -7.34 -13.59
N PRO A 59 1.27 -8.58 -13.15
CA PRO A 59 1.93 -8.83 -11.87
C PRO A 59 3.25 -8.09 -11.69
N LYS A 60 4.02 -7.86 -12.76
CA LYS A 60 5.30 -7.13 -12.65
C LYS A 60 5.11 -5.67 -12.25
N SER A 61 3.98 -5.07 -12.64
CA SER A 61 3.66 -3.69 -12.24
C SER A 61 3.44 -3.55 -10.74
N LEU A 62 2.92 -4.59 -10.07
CA LEU A 62 2.69 -4.62 -8.61
C LEU A 62 3.97 -4.78 -7.79
N CYS A 63 5.05 -5.27 -8.39
CA CYS A 63 6.33 -5.47 -7.72
C CYS A 63 7.34 -4.34 -7.99
N GLN A 64 6.92 -3.26 -8.65
CA GLN A 64 7.79 -2.12 -8.92
C GLN A 64 8.24 -1.42 -7.64
N ASN A 65 9.49 -0.94 -7.64
CA ASN A 65 10.05 -0.21 -6.51
C ASN A 65 9.41 1.19 -6.42
N PRO A 66 8.65 1.50 -5.35
CA PRO A 66 8.00 2.80 -5.21
C PRO A 66 9.01 3.95 -5.14
N VAL A 67 10.22 3.73 -4.62
CA VAL A 67 11.27 4.76 -4.53
C VAL A 67 11.75 5.16 -5.93
N GLU A 68 11.93 4.20 -6.83
CA GLU A 68 12.34 4.47 -8.21
C GLU A 68 11.22 5.19 -8.99
N ILE A 69 9.96 4.78 -8.80
CA ILE A 69 8.80 5.47 -9.38
C ILE A 69 8.77 6.93 -8.95
N ILE A 70 9.00 7.20 -7.66
CA ILE A 70 9.02 8.57 -7.14
C ILE A 70 10.17 9.36 -7.74
N LYS A 71 11.40 8.83 -7.72
CA LYS A 71 12.58 9.50 -8.30
C LYS A 71 12.37 9.90 -9.76
N ASN A 72 11.74 9.04 -10.56
CA ASN A 72 11.45 9.31 -11.97
C ASN A 72 10.28 10.29 -12.18
N LYS A 73 9.42 10.51 -11.18
CA LYS A 73 8.26 11.42 -11.24
C LYS A 73 8.56 12.79 -10.62
N THR A 74 9.42 12.86 -9.62
CA THR A 74 9.86 14.13 -9.04
C THR A 74 10.95 14.72 -9.92
N ASP A 75 10.57 15.62 -10.82
CA ASP A 75 11.49 16.62 -11.33
C ASP A 75 12.08 17.38 -10.13
N ALA A 76 13.39 17.30 -9.94
CA ALA A 76 14.11 17.99 -8.87
C ALA A 76 13.86 19.51 -8.86
N THR A 77 13.35 20.06 -9.97
CA THR A 77 12.95 21.44 -10.18
C THR A 77 11.72 21.88 -9.34
N LEU A 78 10.78 20.97 -9.05
CA LEU A 78 9.55 21.30 -8.32
C LEU A 78 9.78 21.47 -6.80
N ILE A 79 10.72 20.72 -6.23
CA ILE A 79 11.13 20.88 -4.83
C ILE A 79 11.88 22.21 -4.65
N GLY A 80 12.71 22.61 -5.63
CA GLY A 80 13.40 23.91 -5.61
C GLY A 80 12.45 25.13 -5.60
N CYS A 81 11.38 25.08 -6.40
CA CYS A 81 10.39 26.17 -6.46
C CYS A 81 9.62 26.35 -5.13
N LEU A 82 9.31 25.25 -4.42
CA LEU A 82 8.61 25.31 -3.13
C LEU A 82 9.47 25.96 -2.03
N TYR A 83 10.79 25.81 -2.09
CA TYR A 83 11.71 26.50 -1.17
C TYR A 83 11.88 27.98 -1.54
N GLN A 84 11.98 28.33 -2.82
CA GLN A 84 12.11 29.75 -3.25
C GLN A 84 10.87 30.59 -2.94
N MET A 85 9.65 30.03 -3.04
CA MET A 85 8.42 30.76 -2.69
C MET A 85 8.28 31.07 -1.19
N ARG A 86 8.99 30.35 -0.32
CA ARG A 86 8.93 30.56 1.14
C ARG A 86 9.87 31.67 1.63
N PHE A 87 10.88 32.05 0.83
CA PHE A 87 11.79 33.17 1.14
C PHE A 87 11.30 34.52 0.61
N ILE A 88 10.38 34.55 -0.36
CA ILE A 88 9.85 35.82 -0.91
C ILE A 88 8.78 36.45 0.02
N ASN A 89 8.20 35.68 0.95
CA ASN A 89 7.13 36.13 1.87
C ASN A 89 7.60 36.39 3.32
N LEU A 90 8.90 36.53 3.56
CA LEU A 90 9.48 36.88 4.89
C LEU A 90 10.31 38.17 4.79
N GLY A 91 9.80 39.16 4.06
CA GLY A 91 10.23 40.57 4.14
C GLY A 91 9.59 41.26 5.34
#